data_AF-A0A9E3R8V7-F1
#
_entry.id   AF-A0A9E3R8V7-F1
#
_cell.length_a   1.000
_cell.length_b   1.000
_cell.length_c   1.000
_cell.angle_alpha   90.00
_cell.angle_beta   90.00
_cell.angle_gamma   90.00
#
_symmetry.space_group_name_H-M   'P 1'
#
loop_
_entity.id
_entity.type
_entity.pdbx_description
1 polymer ?
#
loop_
_entity_poly.entity_id
_entity_poly.type
_entity_poly.pdbx_seq_one_letter_code
_entity_poly.pdbx_strand_id
1 'polypeptide(L)'
;MTLPAVPGGPTTASERPRGTLGPKPTDAQRRADIARIRGWATGLLLVAAVVYVVAHLLEPTYWWMGYIRATAEASLVGGLADWFAVTALFRQPLGLPIPHTAIVKRQKDRIARILGTFVQNHFLTREVIAQRLRALDLASRIGQWLADPENSRRVAGQVTQGVATAVEKLPPEKWQGGLVDEGVKLVARAVQSSEDAIAMTLREQIRASLPRLTPGVAIDAIHRRVMAALERFLADVSSNPAHPARARLEGALREALERLRRSADRPEDAGDGTPNAIAKLLTSVGTHLVQDAAARADLEARLTEMASSLVEEHGAEVASLIEHTVAGWDPELAAERIELAVGRDLQYIRLNGTLVGGLAGLLLYALSRLF
;
A
#
# COMPACT_ATOMS: atom_id res chain seq x y z
N MET A 1 -53.23 -20.01 29.69
CA MET A 1 -51.79 -19.85 30.00
C MET A 1 -51.10 -19.53 28.68
N THR A 2 -51.05 -18.25 28.35
CA THR A 2 -50.69 -17.71 27.02
C THR A 2 -49.53 -16.76 27.23
N LEU A 3 -48.36 -17.10 26.69
CA LEU A 3 -47.15 -16.27 26.70
C LEU A 3 -47.27 -15.16 25.63
N PRO A 4 -46.73 -13.96 25.86
CA PRO A 4 -46.82 -12.83 24.93
C PRO A 4 -45.79 -12.91 23.80
N ALA A 5 -46.15 -12.32 22.66
CA ALA A 5 -45.34 -12.21 21.45
C ALA A 5 -44.07 -11.34 21.68
N VAL A 6 -42.93 -11.83 21.18
CA VAL A 6 -41.66 -11.11 21.12
C VAL A 6 -41.67 -10.17 19.91
N PRO A 7 -41.49 -8.83 20.07
CA PRO A 7 -41.28 -7.94 18.95
C PRO A 7 -39.78 -7.62 18.78
N GLY A 8 -39.32 -7.57 17.53
CA GLY A 8 -38.03 -6.95 17.17
C GLY A 8 -37.07 -7.87 16.43
N GLY A 9 -37.30 -8.07 15.14
CA GLY A 9 -36.24 -8.51 14.22
C GLY A 9 -35.15 -7.42 14.11
N PRO A 10 -33.91 -7.78 13.73
CA PRO A 10 -32.81 -6.83 13.66
C PRO A 10 -33.16 -5.72 12.68
N THR A 11 -33.13 -4.49 13.22
CA THR A 11 -33.21 -3.22 12.51
C THR A 11 -32.37 -3.31 11.24
N THR A 12 -33.03 -3.18 10.09
CA THR A 12 -32.37 -2.98 8.80
C THR A 12 -31.43 -1.80 8.95
N ALA A 13 -30.14 -2.09 9.15
CA ALA A 13 -29.09 -1.10 9.06
C ALA A 13 -29.26 -0.45 7.70
N SER A 14 -29.52 0.86 7.71
CA SER A 14 -29.52 1.70 6.51
C SER A 14 -28.23 1.40 5.74
N GLU A 15 -28.33 0.59 4.70
CA GLU A 15 -27.33 0.49 3.65
C GLU A 15 -27.26 1.88 3.03
N ARG A 16 -26.35 2.71 3.54
CA ARG A 16 -25.92 3.88 2.80
C ARG A 16 -25.49 3.36 1.44
N PRO A 17 -26.01 3.90 0.32
CA PRO A 17 -25.58 3.46 -0.99
C PRO A 17 -24.05 3.58 -1.01
N ARG A 18 -23.37 2.45 -1.24
CA ARG A 18 -21.92 2.43 -1.45
C ARG A 18 -21.66 3.50 -2.49
N GLY A 19 -21.06 4.61 -2.05
CA GLY A 19 -20.78 5.73 -2.93
C GLY A 19 -20.09 5.16 -4.15
N THR A 20 -20.76 5.23 -5.30
CA THR A 20 -20.13 5.00 -6.57
C THR A 20 -19.01 6.03 -6.62
N LEU A 21 -17.80 5.60 -6.31
CA LEU A 21 -16.59 6.36 -6.56
C LEU A 21 -16.63 6.63 -8.06
N GLY A 22 -17.16 7.79 -8.44
CA GLY A 22 -17.15 8.23 -9.82
C GLY A 22 -15.73 8.10 -10.37
N PRO A 23 -15.56 7.98 -11.70
CA PRO A 23 -14.26 7.80 -12.30
C PRO A 23 -13.28 8.84 -11.72
N LYS A 24 -12.32 8.36 -10.93
CA LYS A 24 -11.39 9.24 -10.20
C LYS A 24 -10.70 10.14 -11.23
N PRO A 25 -10.72 11.48 -11.06
CA PRO A 25 -10.35 12.42 -12.11
C PRO A 25 -8.96 12.13 -12.68
N THR A 26 -8.85 12.20 -14.00
CA THR A 26 -7.58 12.02 -14.72
C THR A 26 -6.63 13.16 -14.42
N ASP A 27 -5.31 12.94 -14.57
CA ASP A 27 -4.29 13.96 -14.32
C ASP A 27 -4.51 15.22 -15.17
N ALA A 28 -5.07 15.07 -16.38
CA ALA A 28 -5.47 16.18 -17.24
C ALA A 28 -6.59 17.03 -16.63
N GLN A 29 -7.62 16.42 -16.04
CA GLN A 29 -8.72 17.13 -15.38
C GLN A 29 -8.20 17.91 -14.16
N ARG A 30 -7.32 17.31 -13.35
CA ARG A 30 -6.71 18.01 -12.20
C ARG A 30 -5.86 19.19 -12.62
N ARG A 31 -5.07 19.05 -13.69
CA ARG A 31 -4.29 20.16 -14.26
C ARG A 31 -5.21 21.31 -14.68
N ALA A 32 -6.34 21.01 -15.33
CA ALA A 32 -7.32 22.02 -15.71
C ALA A 32 -7.96 22.71 -14.50
N ASP A 33 -8.34 21.95 -13.46
CA ASP A 33 -8.87 22.50 -12.21
C ASP A 33 -7.86 23.44 -11.53
N ILE A 34 -6.61 22.99 -11.38
CA ILE A 34 -5.54 23.78 -10.76
C ILE A 34 -5.28 25.04 -11.58
N ALA A 35 -5.26 24.96 -12.92
CA ALA A 35 -5.08 26.12 -13.79
C ALA A 35 -6.21 27.14 -13.63
N ARG A 36 -7.47 26.67 -13.57
CA ARG A 36 -8.63 27.53 -13.32
C ARG A 36 -8.46 28.26 -11.99
N ILE A 37 -8.25 27.53 -10.88
CA ILE A 37 -8.14 28.13 -9.55
C ILE A 37 -6.92 29.07 -9.44
N ARG A 38 -5.78 28.69 -10.04
CA ARG A 38 -4.60 29.56 -10.13
C ARG A 38 -4.93 30.87 -10.85
N GLY A 39 -5.76 30.81 -11.91
CA GLY A 39 -6.30 31.99 -12.60
C GLY A 39 -7.11 32.89 -11.67
N TRP A 40 -8.05 32.32 -10.91
CA TRP A 40 -8.83 33.07 -9.91
C TRP A 40 -7.97 33.74 -8.85
N ALA A 41 -7.03 33.00 -8.25
CA ALA A 41 -6.14 33.53 -7.21
C ALA A 41 -5.23 34.66 -7.75
N THR A 42 -4.77 34.54 -8.99
CA THR A 42 -3.94 35.57 -9.63
C THR A 42 -4.79 36.79 -10.03
N GLY A 43 -6.01 36.56 -10.50
CA GLY A 43 -6.98 37.63 -10.79
C GLY A 43 -7.35 38.43 -9.55
N LEU A 44 -7.60 37.76 -8.41
CA LEU A 44 -7.86 38.44 -7.14
C LEU A 44 -6.70 39.33 -6.70
N LEU A 45 -5.46 38.86 -6.86
CA LEU A 45 -4.26 39.65 -6.56
C LEU A 45 -4.13 40.89 -7.47
N LEU A 46 -4.43 40.74 -8.76
CA LEU A 46 -4.45 41.87 -9.70
C LEU A 46 -5.54 42.88 -9.35
N VAL A 47 -6.73 42.42 -8.97
CA VAL A 47 -7.81 43.29 -8.50
C VAL A 47 -7.37 44.04 -7.25
N ALA A 48 -6.77 43.37 -6.26
CA ALA A 48 -6.23 44.03 -5.07
C ALA A 48 -5.16 45.07 -5.42
N ALA A 49 -4.28 44.79 -6.39
CA ALA A 49 -3.28 45.74 -6.88
C ALA A 49 -3.92 46.97 -7.52
N VAL A 50 -4.93 46.78 -8.38
CA VAL A 50 -5.65 47.89 -9.01
C VAL A 50 -6.39 48.73 -7.97
N VAL A 51 -7.09 48.08 -7.03
CA VAL A 51 -7.79 48.77 -5.93
C VAL A 51 -6.79 49.55 -5.08
N TYR A 52 -5.62 49.00 -4.78
CA TYR A 52 -4.56 49.69 -4.05
C TYR A 52 -4.08 50.95 -4.80
N VAL A 53 -3.77 50.85 -6.09
CA VAL A 53 -3.31 51.98 -6.90
C VAL A 53 -4.38 53.07 -6.97
N VAL A 54 -5.62 52.70 -7.29
CA VAL A 54 -6.74 53.65 -7.37
C VAL A 54 -7.00 54.32 -6.02
N ALA A 55 -6.97 53.54 -4.94
CA ALA A 55 -7.15 54.06 -3.58
C ALA A 55 -6.03 55.03 -3.19
N HIS A 56 -4.78 54.70 -3.54
CA HIS A 56 -3.63 55.54 -3.27
C HIS A 56 -3.68 56.88 -4.02
N LEU A 57 -4.14 56.87 -5.28
CA LEU A 57 -4.28 58.10 -6.08
C LEU A 57 -5.43 59.00 -5.61
N LEU A 58 -6.50 58.41 -5.06
CA LEU A 58 -7.69 59.13 -4.60
C LEU A 58 -7.66 59.52 -3.12
N GLU A 59 -6.76 58.95 -2.32
CA GLU A 59 -6.58 59.27 -0.88
C GLU A 59 -6.37 60.76 -0.60
N PRO A 60 -5.62 61.54 -1.41
CA PRO A 60 -5.51 62.99 -1.21
C PRO A 60 -6.85 63.73 -1.35
N THR A 61 -7.79 63.17 -2.11
CA THR A 61 -9.12 63.76 -2.36
C THR A 61 -10.17 63.26 -1.37
N TYR A 62 -10.12 61.99 -0.99
CA TYR A 62 -11.11 61.34 -0.13
C TYR A 62 -10.46 60.64 1.06
N TRP A 63 -10.72 61.13 2.26
CA TRP A 63 -10.14 60.62 3.50
C TRP A 63 -10.48 59.15 3.82
N TRP A 64 -11.67 58.67 3.43
CA TRP A 64 -12.09 57.29 3.65
C TRP A 64 -11.37 56.29 2.73
N MET A 65 -10.72 56.77 1.66
CA MET A 65 -9.97 55.94 0.74
C MET A 65 -8.75 55.29 1.40
N GLY A 66 -8.24 55.87 2.50
CA GLY A 66 -7.17 55.28 3.29
C GLY A 66 -7.51 53.91 3.88
N TYR A 67 -8.78 53.67 4.27
CA TYR A 67 -9.22 52.34 4.71
C TYR A 67 -9.10 51.32 3.59
N ILE A 68 -9.57 51.68 2.39
CA ILE A 68 -9.52 50.81 1.21
C ILE A 68 -8.07 50.57 0.78
N ARG A 69 -7.22 51.60 0.79
CA ARG A 69 -5.80 51.46 0.50
C ARG A 69 -5.14 50.48 1.45
N ALA A 70 -5.32 50.65 2.76
CA ALA A 70 -4.70 49.78 3.76
C ALA A 70 -5.19 48.32 3.65
N THR A 71 -6.50 48.12 3.42
CA THR A 71 -7.05 46.79 3.12
C THR A 71 -6.44 46.19 1.85
N ALA A 72 -6.37 46.95 0.76
CA ALA A 72 -5.85 46.46 -0.51
C ALA A 72 -4.34 46.18 -0.47
N GLU A 73 -3.57 47.05 0.20
CA GLU A 73 -2.13 46.90 0.44
C GLU A 73 -1.85 45.62 1.23
N ALA A 74 -2.55 45.43 2.36
CA ALA A 74 -2.36 44.25 3.20
C ALA A 74 -2.86 42.96 2.52
N SER A 75 -3.95 43.03 1.73
CA SER A 75 -4.41 41.91 0.89
C SER A 75 -3.35 41.50 -0.15
N LEU A 76 -2.71 42.48 -0.78
CA LEU A 76 -1.68 42.28 -1.79
C LEU A 76 -0.42 41.67 -1.17
N VAL A 77 0.03 42.19 -0.03
CA VAL A 77 1.17 41.64 0.71
C VAL A 77 0.88 40.20 1.18
N GLY A 78 -0.29 39.93 1.75
CA GLY A 78 -0.69 38.58 2.17
C GLY A 78 -0.73 37.59 1.01
N GLY A 79 -1.35 37.98 -0.11
CA GLY A 79 -1.41 37.13 -1.31
C GLY A 79 -0.06 36.88 -1.99
N LEU A 80 0.86 37.85 -1.93
CA LEU A 80 2.24 37.69 -2.41
C LEU A 80 3.07 36.80 -1.50
N ALA A 81 2.95 36.95 -0.17
CA ALA A 81 3.64 36.12 0.81
C ALA A 81 3.27 34.65 0.65
N ASP A 82 1.97 34.35 0.52
CA ASP A 82 1.51 32.99 0.31
C ASP A 82 1.91 32.45 -1.07
N TRP A 83 1.88 33.28 -2.12
CA TRP A 83 2.41 32.90 -3.44
C TRP A 83 3.87 32.48 -3.35
N PHE A 84 4.68 33.27 -2.62
CA PHE A 84 6.09 32.97 -2.42
C PHE A 84 6.26 31.66 -1.63
N ALA A 85 5.52 31.46 -0.53
CA ALA A 85 5.60 30.26 0.29
C ALA A 85 5.24 28.99 -0.50
N VAL A 86 4.12 29.01 -1.22
CA VAL A 86 3.67 27.88 -2.06
C VAL A 86 4.68 27.59 -3.17
N THR A 87 5.18 28.63 -3.83
CA THR A 87 6.18 28.45 -4.90
C THR A 87 7.48 27.89 -4.32
N ALA A 88 7.98 28.44 -3.21
CA ALA A 88 9.18 27.99 -2.53
C ALA A 88 9.09 26.57 -1.97
N LEU A 89 7.89 26.04 -1.75
CA LEU A 89 7.70 24.64 -1.35
C LEU A 89 8.09 23.67 -2.48
N PHE A 90 7.73 23.98 -3.73
CA PHE A 90 7.89 23.06 -4.87
C PHE A 90 8.99 23.46 -5.86
N ARG A 91 9.20 24.76 -6.07
CA ARG A 91 10.03 25.32 -7.14
C ARG A 91 10.84 26.52 -6.65
N GLN A 92 11.72 27.01 -7.51
CA GLN A 92 12.42 28.27 -7.30
C GLN A 92 11.55 29.43 -7.82
N PRO A 93 11.28 30.47 -7.01
CA PRO A 93 10.51 31.62 -7.45
C PRO A 93 11.28 32.35 -8.56
N LEU A 94 10.60 32.66 -9.68
CA LEU A 94 11.16 33.33 -10.86
C LEU A 94 12.39 32.63 -11.48
N GLY A 95 12.66 31.36 -11.13
CA GLY A 95 13.85 30.63 -11.57
C GLY A 95 15.14 31.05 -10.87
N LEU A 96 15.08 31.88 -9.83
CA LEU A 96 16.25 32.34 -9.09
C LEU A 96 16.68 31.33 -8.01
N PRO A 97 17.98 31.03 -7.85
CA PRO A 97 18.46 30.04 -6.87
C PRO A 97 18.49 30.62 -5.44
N ILE A 98 17.33 30.98 -4.91
CA ILE A 98 17.20 31.48 -3.54
C ILE A 98 17.43 30.32 -2.55
N PRO A 99 18.22 30.49 -1.47
CA PRO A 99 18.41 29.48 -0.44
C PRO A 99 17.07 29.10 0.21
N HIS A 100 16.96 27.86 0.72
CA HIS A 100 15.76 27.33 1.39
C HIS A 100 14.45 27.32 0.55
N THR A 101 14.57 27.32 -0.79
CA THR A 101 13.43 27.13 -1.72
C THR A 101 13.47 25.76 -2.41
N ALA A 102 12.39 25.40 -3.11
CA ALA A 102 12.12 24.07 -3.63
C ALA A 102 12.27 22.97 -2.55
N ILE A 103 11.68 23.20 -1.38
CA ILE A 103 11.85 22.37 -0.17
C ILE A 103 11.57 20.90 -0.47
N VAL A 104 10.45 20.58 -1.13
CA VAL A 104 10.05 19.20 -1.45
C VAL A 104 11.10 18.53 -2.35
N LYS A 105 11.58 19.25 -3.37
CA LYS A 105 12.61 18.77 -4.28
C LYS A 105 13.93 18.48 -3.55
N ARG A 106 14.38 19.42 -2.71
CA ARG A 106 15.65 19.32 -1.97
C ARG A 106 15.62 18.30 -0.84
N GLN A 107 14.46 18.08 -0.22
CA GLN A 107 14.31 17.17 0.92
C GLN A 107 13.86 15.76 0.51
N LYS A 108 13.81 15.42 -0.78
CA LYS A 108 13.38 14.10 -1.28
C LYS A 108 14.00 12.94 -0.50
N ASP A 109 15.31 12.93 -0.32
CA ASP A 109 16.00 11.80 0.32
C ASP A 109 15.69 11.72 1.82
N ARG A 110 15.47 12.87 2.46
CA ARG A 110 15.01 12.92 3.85
C ARG A 110 13.57 12.40 3.97
N ILE A 111 12.70 12.77 3.03
CA ILE A 111 11.32 12.25 2.96
C ILE A 111 11.33 10.73 2.75
N ALA A 112 12.20 10.23 1.87
CA ALA A 112 12.37 8.80 1.61
C ALA A 112 12.74 8.03 2.89
N ARG A 113 13.75 8.52 3.65
CA ARG A 113 14.13 7.95 4.95
C ARG A 113 12.99 7.92 5.95
N ILE A 114 12.33 9.07 6.14
CA ILE A 114 11.19 9.19 7.07
C ILE A 114 10.08 8.21 6.68
N LEU A 115 9.77 8.09 5.39
CA LEU A 115 8.74 7.18 4.90
C LEU A 115 9.12 5.72 5.10
N GLY A 116 10.39 5.35 4.87
CA GLY A 116 10.91 4.01 5.14
C GLY A 116 10.76 3.63 6.62
N THR A 117 11.25 4.48 7.52
CA THR A 117 11.12 4.28 8.98
C THR A 117 9.66 4.22 9.42
N PHE A 118 8.81 5.08 8.86
CA PHE A 118 7.39 5.11 9.18
C PHE A 118 6.69 3.80 8.78
N VAL A 119 6.95 3.29 7.56
CA VAL A 119 6.37 2.02 7.11
C VAL A 119 6.88 0.85 7.95
N GLN A 120 8.16 0.84 8.30
CA GLN A 120 8.74 -0.17 9.19
C GLN A 120 8.02 -0.22 10.54
N ASN A 121 7.86 0.93 11.18
CA ASN A 121 7.39 1.00 12.56
C ASN A 121 5.87 0.95 12.69
N HIS A 122 5.12 1.22 11.63
CA HIS A 122 3.65 1.33 11.71
C HIS A 122 2.87 0.41 10.76
N PHE A 123 3.47 -0.04 9.65
CA PHE A 123 2.77 -0.85 8.65
C PHE A 123 3.30 -2.28 8.56
N LEU A 124 4.57 -2.49 8.92
CA LEU A 124 5.23 -3.80 8.96
C LEU A 124 5.28 -4.36 10.38
N THR A 125 4.30 -4.05 11.22
CA THR A 125 4.17 -4.66 12.54
C THR A 125 3.41 -5.98 12.44
N ARG A 126 3.72 -6.91 13.35
CA ARG A 126 3.06 -8.21 13.46
C ARG A 126 1.53 -8.09 13.46
N GLU A 127 1.00 -7.12 14.19
CA GLU A 127 -0.45 -6.92 14.35
C GLU A 127 -1.12 -6.49 13.04
N VAL A 128 -0.51 -5.54 12.32
CA VAL A 128 -1.05 -5.03 11.06
C VAL A 128 -1.00 -6.11 9.99
N ILE A 129 0.09 -6.86 9.90
CA ILE A 129 0.24 -7.96 8.94
C ILE A 129 -0.77 -9.07 9.24
N ALA A 130 -0.93 -9.45 10.51
CA ALA A 130 -1.91 -10.45 10.91
C ALA A 130 -3.35 -10.02 10.58
N GLN A 131 -3.70 -8.76 10.81
CA GLN A 131 -5.03 -8.24 10.48
C GLN A 131 -5.27 -8.23 8.96
N ARG A 132 -4.25 -7.86 8.17
CA ARG A 132 -4.35 -7.81 6.71
C ARG A 132 -4.44 -9.19 6.08
N LEU A 133 -3.66 -10.16 6.58
CA LEU A 133 -3.72 -11.55 6.09
C LEU A 133 -5.08 -12.17 6.33
N ARG A 134 -5.64 -12.01 7.54
CA ARG A 134 -7.00 -12.48 7.86
C ARG A 134 -8.06 -11.88 6.94
N ALA A 135 -7.87 -10.64 6.48
CA ALA A 135 -8.80 -10.00 5.55
C ALA A 135 -8.70 -10.54 4.12
N LEU A 136 -7.59 -11.20 3.76
CA LEU A 136 -7.41 -11.82 2.44
C LEU A 136 -8.07 -13.20 2.34
N ASP A 137 -8.33 -13.86 3.48
CA ASP A 137 -8.91 -15.21 3.58
C ASP A 137 -8.13 -16.23 2.74
N LEU A 138 -6.81 -16.27 2.99
CA LEU A 138 -5.87 -17.04 2.18
C LEU A 138 -6.13 -18.55 2.26
N ALA A 139 -6.47 -19.06 3.45
CA ALA A 139 -6.79 -20.46 3.66
C ALA A 139 -7.96 -20.91 2.76
N SER A 140 -9.02 -20.10 2.64
CA SER A 140 -10.15 -20.41 1.76
C SER A 140 -9.75 -20.37 0.28
N ARG A 141 -8.93 -19.40 -0.14
CA ARG A 141 -8.43 -19.31 -1.52
C ARG A 141 -7.55 -20.49 -1.88
N ILE A 142 -6.64 -20.89 -1.00
CA ILE A 142 -5.77 -22.07 -1.19
C ILE A 142 -6.64 -23.34 -1.27
N GLY A 143 -7.63 -23.47 -0.39
CA GLY A 143 -8.59 -24.59 -0.41
C GLY A 143 -9.34 -24.67 -1.74
N GLN A 144 -9.91 -23.55 -2.22
CA GLN A 144 -10.62 -23.48 -3.50
C GLN A 144 -9.70 -23.78 -4.69
N TRP A 145 -8.48 -23.25 -4.67
CA TRP A 145 -7.50 -23.47 -5.73
C TRP A 145 -7.06 -24.94 -5.80
N LEU A 146 -6.82 -25.59 -4.66
CA LEU A 146 -6.49 -27.02 -4.57
C LEU A 146 -7.69 -27.92 -4.91
N ALA A 147 -8.92 -27.49 -4.62
CA ALA A 147 -10.12 -28.25 -4.96
C ALA A 147 -10.34 -28.36 -6.48
N ASP A 148 -9.68 -27.52 -7.29
CA ASP A 148 -9.64 -27.65 -8.75
C ASP A 148 -8.67 -28.78 -9.18
N PRO A 149 -9.16 -29.82 -9.88
CA PRO A 149 -8.33 -30.94 -10.34
C PRO A 149 -7.21 -30.56 -11.30
N GLU A 150 -7.31 -29.45 -12.04
CA GLU A 150 -6.24 -28.99 -12.93
C GLU A 150 -5.05 -28.46 -12.12
N ASN A 151 -5.32 -27.63 -11.13
CA ASN A 151 -4.31 -27.07 -10.23
C ASN A 151 -3.64 -28.18 -9.40
N SER A 152 -4.44 -29.09 -8.85
CA SER A 152 -3.92 -30.25 -8.11
C SER A 152 -3.00 -31.15 -8.95
N ARG A 153 -3.30 -31.36 -10.24
CA ARG A 153 -2.40 -32.09 -11.14
C ARG A 153 -1.08 -31.36 -11.39
N ARG A 154 -1.11 -30.03 -11.53
CA ARG A 154 0.12 -29.22 -11.67
C ARG A 154 1.03 -29.37 -10.45
N VAL A 155 0.47 -29.25 -9.25
CA VAL A 155 1.23 -29.41 -8.00
C VAL A 155 1.70 -30.86 -7.83
N ALA A 156 0.85 -31.84 -8.11
CA ALA A 156 1.21 -33.25 -8.00
C ALA A 156 2.40 -33.63 -8.89
N GLY A 157 2.49 -33.07 -10.10
CA GLY A 157 3.65 -33.26 -10.98
C GLY A 157 4.95 -32.76 -10.32
N GLN A 158 4.91 -31.57 -9.73
CA GLN A 158 6.07 -31.00 -9.02
C GLN A 158 6.43 -31.82 -7.78
N VAL A 159 5.43 -32.22 -6.97
CA VAL A 159 5.61 -33.05 -5.78
C VAL A 159 6.24 -34.39 -6.13
N THR A 160 5.73 -35.05 -7.17
CA THR A 160 6.24 -36.35 -7.62
C THR A 160 7.71 -36.26 -8.05
N GLN A 161 8.07 -35.22 -8.80
CA GLN A 161 9.44 -35.01 -9.24
C GLN A 161 10.40 -34.73 -8.07
N GLY A 162 9.95 -33.95 -7.07
CA GLY A 162 10.72 -33.69 -5.86
C GLY A 162 10.89 -34.93 -4.98
N VAL A 163 9.82 -35.71 -4.79
CA VAL A 163 9.88 -36.97 -4.03
C VAL A 163 10.76 -38.00 -4.74
N ALA A 164 10.67 -38.14 -6.07
CA ALA A 164 11.55 -39.02 -6.83
C ALA A 164 13.03 -38.64 -6.64
N THR A 165 13.33 -37.33 -6.69
CA THR A 165 14.68 -36.81 -6.43
C THR A 165 15.13 -37.09 -4.99
N ALA A 166 14.22 -36.99 -4.02
CA ALA A 166 14.49 -37.25 -2.61
C ALA A 166 14.83 -38.72 -2.38
N VAL A 167 14.02 -39.63 -2.93
CA VAL A 167 14.19 -41.09 -2.80
C VAL A 167 15.48 -41.57 -3.47
N GLU A 168 15.87 -40.99 -4.61
CA GLU A 168 17.11 -41.32 -5.29
C GLU A 168 18.36 -40.88 -4.49
N LYS A 169 18.25 -39.78 -3.73
CA LYS A 169 19.40 -39.15 -3.04
C LYS A 169 19.51 -39.44 -1.54
N LEU A 170 18.46 -39.92 -0.88
CA LEU A 170 18.40 -40.02 0.58
C LEU A 170 18.16 -41.45 1.09
N PRO A 171 19.08 -42.01 1.93
CA PRO A 171 18.84 -43.29 2.58
C PRO A 171 17.67 -43.23 3.58
N PRO A 172 16.98 -44.36 3.85
CA PRO A 172 15.76 -44.45 4.67
C PRO A 172 15.86 -43.79 6.06
N GLU A 173 17.06 -43.83 6.64
CA GLU A 173 17.38 -43.32 7.98
C GLU A 173 17.30 -41.77 8.07
N LYS A 174 17.39 -41.06 6.94
CA LYS A 174 17.41 -39.59 6.88
C LYS A 174 16.10 -38.96 6.41
N TRP A 175 15.04 -39.75 6.24
CA TRP A 175 13.78 -39.28 5.67
C TRP A 175 13.10 -38.17 6.48
N GLN A 176 13.25 -38.16 7.81
CA GLN A 176 12.60 -37.17 8.67
C GLN A 176 13.07 -35.72 8.38
N GLY A 177 14.39 -35.50 8.25
CA GLY A 177 14.94 -34.18 7.94
C GLY A 177 15.01 -33.90 6.44
N GLY A 178 15.28 -34.92 5.62
CA GLY A 178 15.46 -34.77 4.18
C GLY A 178 14.18 -34.50 3.39
N LEU A 179 13.02 -35.01 3.86
CA LEU A 179 11.72 -34.71 3.24
C LEU A 179 11.31 -33.25 3.44
N VAL A 180 11.72 -32.64 4.56
CA VAL A 180 11.47 -31.22 4.85
C VAL A 180 12.33 -30.36 3.95
N ASP A 181 13.61 -30.68 3.80
CA ASP A 181 14.51 -29.97 2.89
C ASP A 181 14.00 -30.06 1.45
N GLU A 182 13.57 -31.23 0.99
CA GLU A 182 12.98 -31.33 -0.34
C GLU A 182 11.61 -30.65 -0.43
N GLY A 183 10.79 -30.68 0.63
CA GLY A 183 9.53 -29.94 0.69
C GLY A 183 9.74 -28.42 0.57
N VAL A 184 10.71 -27.86 1.28
CA VAL A 184 11.10 -26.44 1.19
C VAL A 184 11.59 -26.10 -0.21
N LYS A 185 12.46 -26.94 -0.80
CA LYS A 185 12.92 -26.77 -2.19
C LYS A 185 11.79 -26.90 -3.21
N LEU A 186 10.77 -27.69 -2.92
CA LEU A 186 9.60 -27.86 -3.78
C LEU A 186 8.71 -26.63 -3.75
N VAL A 187 8.47 -26.07 -2.55
CA VAL A 187 7.77 -24.79 -2.39
C VAL A 187 8.56 -23.68 -3.06
N ALA A 188 9.88 -23.62 -2.88
CA ALA A 188 10.73 -22.64 -3.56
C ALA A 188 10.66 -22.77 -5.09
N ARG A 189 10.75 -24.00 -5.62
CA ARG A 189 10.57 -24.28 -7.05
C ARG A 189 9.17 -23.96 -7.54
N ALA A 190 8.13 -24.23 -6.75
CA ALA A 190 6.74 -23.92 -7.09
C ALA A 190 6.53 -22.41 -7.20
N VAL A 191 7.05 -21.64 -6.24
CA VAL A 191 7.05 -20.17 -6.24
C VAL A 191 7.81 -19.63 -7.46
N GLN A 192 9.02 -20.14 -7.72
CA GLN A 192 9.86 -19.72 -8.86
C GLN A 192 9.24 -20.11 -10.21
N SER A 193 8.70 -21.32 -10.35
CA SER A 193 8.04 -21.78 -11.59
C SER A 193 6.75 -21.02 -11.92
N SER A 194 6.20 -20.34 -10.92
CA SER A 194 5.00 -19.52 -11.05
C SER A 194 5.34 -18.03 -11.15
N GLU A 195 6.62 -17.65 -11.34
CA GLU A 195 7.06 -16.26 -11.39
C GLU A 195 6.19 -15.43 -12.32
N ASP A 196 5.90 -15.86 -13.55
CA ASP A 196 5.12 -15.02 -14.47
C ASP A 196 3.67 -14.80 -14.04
N ALA A 197 3.00 -15.83 -13.49
CA ALA A 197 1.59 -15.76 -13.10
C ALA A 197 1.39 -15.09 -11.71
N ILE A 198 2.25 -15.42 -10.75
CA ILE A 198 2.25 -14.82 -9.42
C ILE A 198 2.79 -13.38 -9.49
N ALA A 199 3.83 -13.11 -10.29
CA ALA A 199 4.31 -11.76 -10.50
C ALA A 199 3.27 -10.87 -11.16
N MET A 200 2.52 -11.37 -12.14
CA MET A 200 1.46 -10.59 -12.76
C MET A 200 0.33 -10.29 -11.76
N THR A 201 -0.15 -11.29 -11.02
CA THR A 201 -1.22 -11.12 -10.02
C THR A 201 -0.78 -10.21 -8.87
N LEU A 202 0.43 -10.41 -8.36
CA LEU A 202 1.00 -9.60 -7.29
C LEU A 202 1.30 -8.17 -7.77
N ARG A 203 1.82 -7.97 -8.98
CA ARG A 203 2.00 -6.64 -9.58
C ARG A 203 0.66 -5.91 -9.70
N GLU A 204 -0.39 -6.59 -10.17
CA GLU A 204 -1.73 -6.02 -10.30
C GLU A 204 -2.28 -5.60 -8.92
N GLN A 205 -2.13 -6.46 -7.91
CA GLN A 205 -2.56 -6.18 -6.54
C GLN A 205 -1.74 -5.06 -5.86
N ILE A 206 -0.41 -5.08 -6.04
CA ILE A 206 0.48 -4.01 -5.57
C ILE A 206 0.09 -2.70 -6.24
N ARG A 207 -0.12 -2.69 -7.56
CA ARG A 207 -0.59 -1.52 -8.32
C ARG A 207 -1.94 -1.03 -7.83
N ALA A 208 -2.88 -1.93 -7.53
CA ALA A 208 -4.21 -1.58 -7.04
C ALA A 208 -4.18 -0.97 -5.62
N SER A 209 -3.20 -1.37 -4.81
CA SER A 209 -3.07 -0.95 -3.41
C SER A 209 -2.22 0.30 -3.23
N LEU A 210 -1.32 0.60 -4.17
CA LEU A 210 -0.44 1.76 -4.09
C LEU A 210 -1.14 3.06 -4.53
N PRO A 211 -0.75 4.23 -3.97
CA PRO A 211 -1.19 5.52 -4.48
C PRO A 211 -0.86 5.67 -5.97
N ARG A 212 -1.76 6.32 -6.74
CA ARG A 212 -1.53 6.63 -8.18
C ARG A 212 -0.25 7.43 -8.46
N LEU A 213 0.30 8.04 -7.44
CA LEU A 213 1.52 8.84 -7.50
C LEU A 213 2.77 7.98 -7.70
N THR A 214 2.70 6.69 -7.38
CA THR A 214 3.84 5.76 -7.47
C THR A 214 4.23 5.53 -8.94
N PRO A 215 5.47 5.86 -9.36
CA PRO A 215 5.95 5.60 -10.71
C PRO A 215 5.92 4.10 -11.06
N GLY A 216 5.71 3.74 -12.34
CA GLY A 216 5.72 2.33 -12.78
C GLY A 216 7.02 1.60 -12.43
N VAL A 217 8.16 2.29 -12.59
CA VAL A 217 9.49 1.80 -12.20
C VAL A 217 9.60 1.44 -10.71
N ALA A 218 8.84 2.11 -9.85
CA ALA A 218 8.81 1.84 -8.42
C ALA A 218 8.03 0.56 -8.10
N ILE A 219 6.93 0.31 -8.81
CA ILE A 219 6.14 -0.93 -8.67
C ILE A 219 7.01 -2.14 -9.04
N ASP A 220 7.75 -2.04 -10.15
CA ASP A 220 8.66 -3.10 -10.59
C ASP A 220 9.84 -3.31 -9.64
N ALA A 221 10.38 -2.23 -9.07
CA ALA A 221 11.43 -2.31 -8.06
C ALA A 221 10.94 -2.99 -6.77
N ILE A 222 9.74 -2.62 -6.29
CA ILE A 222 9.09 -3.24 -5.13
C ILE A 222 8.92 -4.74 -5.36
N HIS A 223 8.34 -5.12 -6.51
CA HIS A 223 8.12 -6.52 -6.84
C HIS A 223 9.42 -7.34 -6.85
N ARG A 224 10.46 -6.90 -7.58
CA ARG A 224 11.75 -7.60 -7.65
C ARG A 224 12.39 -7.80 -6.28
N ARG A 225 12.33 -6.79 -5.41
CA ARG A 225 12.97 -6.86 -4.09
C ARG A 225 12.18 -7.72 -3.10
N VAL A 226 10.85 -7.68 -3.15
CA VAL A 226 9.98 -8.57 -2.36
C VAL A 226 10.24 -10.02 -2.73
N MET A 227 10.35 -10.33 -4.02
CA MET A 227 10.70 -11.68 -4.47
C MET A 227 12.09 -12.08 -3.98
N ALA A 228 13.09 -11.20 -4.10
CA ALA A 228 14.43 -11.50 -3.61
C ALA A 228 14.50 -11.70 -2.08
N ALA A 229 13.64 -11.02 -1.30
CA ALA A 229 13.52 -11.24 0.14
C ALA A 229 12.86 -12.59 0.44
N LEU A 230 11.81 -12.96 -0.30
CA LEU A 230 11.17 -14.27 -0.20
C LEU A 230 12.14 -15.41 -0.55
N GLU A 231 12.92 -15.24 -1.62
CA GLU A 231 13.95 -16.22 -2.02
C GLU A 231 15.01 -16.40 -0.95
N ARG A 232 15.49 -15.30 -0.36
CA ARG A 232 16.47 -15.35 0.75
C ARG A 232 15.89 -16.05 1.98
N PHE A 233 14.67 -15.70 2.38
CA PHE A 233 13.98 -16.40 3.45
C PHE A 233 13.85 -17.90 3.17
N LEU A 234 13.43 -18.29 1.97
CA LEU A 234 13.32 -19.70 1.60
C LEU A 234 14.69 -20.41 1.62
N ALA A 235 15.75 -19.72 1.20
CA ALA A 235 17.11 -20.23 1.29
C ALA A 235 17.58 -20.39 2.75
N ASP A 236 17.29 -19.43 3.61
CA ASP A 236 17.64 -19.46 5.04
C ASP A 236 16.90 -20.60 5.75
N VAL A 237 15.60 -20.77 5.49
CA VAL A 237 14.79 -21.90 5.97
C VAL A 237 15.37 -23.23 5.51
N SER A 238 15.86 -23.32 4.26
CA SER A 238 16.46 -24.55 3.72
C SER A 238 17.84 -24.83 4.31
N SER A 239 18.65 -23.81 4.59
CA SER A 239 20.04 -23.96 5.04
C SER A 239 20.19 -24.12 6.55
N ASN A 240 19.23 -23.62 7.35
CA ASN A 240 19.28 -23.61 8.80
C ASN A 240 18.27 -24.64 9.39
N PRO A 241 18.74 -25.81 9.89
CA PRO A 241 17.88 -26.81 10.48
C PRO A 241 17.14 -26.38 11.76
N ALA A 242 17.65 -25.36 12.46
CA ALA A 242 17.02 -24.82 13.66
C ALA A 242 16.03 -23.68 13.35
N HIS A 243 15.78 -23.38 12.07
CA HIS A 243 14.93 -22.24 11.70
C HIS A 243 13.50 -22.42 12.22
N PRO A 244 12.91 -21.42 12.91
CA PRO A 244 11.58 -21.54 13.51
C PRO A 244 10.47 -21.83 12.49
N ALA A 245 10.61 -21.38 11.24
CA ALA A 245 9.67 -21.74 10.17
C ALA A 245 9.79 -23.21 9.71
N ARG A 246 10.98 -23.81 9.81
CA ARG A 246 11.20 -25.22 9.48
C ARG A 246 10.48 -26.14 10.45
N ALA A 247 10.59 -25.89 11.75
CA ALA A 247 9.87 -26.63 12.78
C ALA A 247 8.34 -26.57 12.59
N ARG A 248 7.82 -25.43 12.10
CA ARG A 248 6.40 -25.25 11.77
C ARG A 248 5.98 -26.05 10.53
N LEU A 249 6.80 -26.03 9.47
CA LEU A 249 6.59 -26.84 8.26
C LEU A 249 6.64 -28.34 8.59
N GLU A 250 7.57 -28.77 9.43
CA GLU A 250 7.68 -30.14 9.94
C GLU A 250 6.43 -30.59 10.69
N GLY A 251 5.93 -29.74 11.59
CA GLY A 251 4.68 -29.99 12.31
C GLY A 251 3.49 -30.13 11.37
N ALA A 252 3.37 -29.24 10.39
CA ALA A 252 2.30 -29.28 9.39
C ALA A 252 2.37 -30.53 8.49
N LEU A 253 3.58 -30.92 8.06
CA LEU A 253 3.79 -32.11 7.24
C LEU A 253 3.45 -33.40 8.00
N ARG A 254 3.87 -33.49 9.26
CA ARG A 254 3.60 -34.66 10.12
C ARG A 254 2.09 -34.85 10.30
N GLU A 255 1.37 -33.78 10.59
CA GLU A 255 -0.08 -33.81 10.74
C GLU A 255 -0.80 -34.19 9.43
N ALA A 256 -0.33 -33.66 8.29
CA ALA A 256 -0.86 -34.01 6.97
C ALA A 256 -0.65 -35.49 6.64
N LEU A 257 0.55 -36.04 6.91
CA LEU A 257 0.85 -37.45 6.71
C LEU A 257 0.01 -38.36 7.61
N GLU A 258 -0.23 -37.98 8.86
CA GLU A 258 -1.10 -38.73 9.78
C GLU A 258 -2.57 -38.71 9.33
N ARG A 259 -3.06 -37.61 8.76
CA ARG A 259 -4.40 -37.53 8.15
C ARG A 259 -4.50 -38.44 6.93
N LEU A 260 -3.49 -38.43 6.07
CA LEU A 260 -3.41 -39.28 4.87
C LEU A 260 -3.32 -40.77 5.23
N ARG A 261 -2.54 -41.12 6.24
CA ARG A 261 -2.44 -42.51 6.71
C ARG A 261 -3.80 -43.03 7.22
N ARG A 262 -4.60 -42.17 7.86
CA ARG A 262 -5.96 -42.51 8.30
C ARG A 262 -6.96 -42.66 7.15
N SER A 263 -6.78 -41.94 6.04
CA SER A 263 -7.65 -42.07 4.87
C SER A 263 -7.24 -43.21 3.93
N ALA A 264 -5.96 -43.59 3.91
CA ALA A 264 -5.41 -44.67 3.08
C ALA A 264 -5.81 -46.09 3.53
N ASP A 265 -6.48 -46.24 4.68
CA ASP A 265 -7.01 -47.52 5.16
C ASP A 265 -8.30 -47.98 4.42
N ARG A 266 -8.72 -47.26 3.36
CA ARG A 266 -9.79 -47.66 2.44
C ARG A 266 -9.19 -48.16 1.11
N PRO A 267 -9.18 -49.47 0.82
CA PRO A 267 -8.26 -50.06 -0.17
C PRO A 267 -8.63 -49.93 -1.67
N GLU A 268 -9.62 -49.13 -2.07
CA GLU A 268 -10.26 -49.37 -3.38
C GLU A 268 -9.61 -48.69 -4.62
N ASP A 269 -8.54 -47.91 -4.50
CA ASP A 269 -8.08 -47.05 -5.61
C ASP A 269 -6.57 -47.15 -5.95
N ALA A 270 -5.96 -48.33 -5.78
CA ALA A 270 -4.55 -48.60 -6.09
C ALA A 270 -4.29 -48.93 -7.60
N GLY A 271 -4.93 -48.21 -8.52
CA GLY A 271 -4.83 -48.47 -9.97
C GLY A 271 -4.16 -47.39 -10.82
N ASP A 272 -4.07 -46.14 -10.34
CA ASP A 272 -3.54 -45.02 -11.15
C ASP A 272 -2.13 -44.64 -10.68
N GLY A 273 -1.21 -44.38 -11.62
CA GLY A 273 0.18 -44.03 -11.30
C GLY A 273 0.33 -42.91 -10.26
N THR A 274 1.48 -42.90 -9.58
CA THR A 274 1.84 -42.01 -8.46
C THR A 274 1.41 -40.53 -8.60
N PRO A 275 1.54 -39.88 -9.79
CA PRO A 275 1.10 -38.50 -9.97
C PRO A 275 -0.42 -38.31 -9.82
N ASN A 276 -1.23 -39.26 -10.28
CA ASN A 276 -2.69 -39.14 -10.24
C ASN A 276 -3.22 -39.37 -8.81
N ALA A 277 -2.57 -40.27 -8.07
CA ALA A 277 -2.85 -40.48 -6.66
C ALA A 277 -2.57 -39.22 -5.82
N ILE A 278 -1.42 -38.56 -6.02
CA ILE A 278 -1.08 -37.30 -5.32
C ILE A 278 -2.07 -36.19 -5.70
N ALA A 279 -2.47 -36.10 -6.98
CA ALA A 279 -3.46 -35.11 -7.43
C ALA A 279 -4.84 -35.32 -6.77
N LYS A 280 -5.32 -36.57 -6.68
CA LYS A 280 -6.57 -36.92 -5.97
C LYS A 280 -6.49 -36.53 -4.48
N LEU A 281 -5.34 -36.78 -3.83
CA LEU A 281 -5.11 -36.38 -2.44
C LEU A 281 -5.15 -34.86 -2.26
N LEU A 282 -4.45 -34.10 -3.10
CA LEU A 282 -4.45 -32.63 -3.05
C LEU A 282 -5.86 -32.06 -3.27
N THR A 283 -6.62 -32.64 -4.20
CA THR A 283 -8.02 -32.25 -4.45
C THR A 283 -8.90 -32.51 -3.23
N SER A 284 -8.72 -33.65 -2.58
CA SER A 284 -9.42 -34.01 -1.34
C SER A 284 -9.07 -33.06 -0.19
N VAL A 285 -7.79 -32.71 -0.03
CA VAL A 285 -7.33 -31.72 0.96
C VAL A 285 -7.94 -30.34 0.67
N GLY A 286 -7.95 -29.89 -0.58
CA GLY A 286 -8.58 -28.64 -0.98
C GLY A 286 -10.07 -28.62 -0.66
N THR A 287 -10.79 -29.68 -0.99
CA THR A 287 -12.23 -29.83 -0.70
C THR A 287 -12.50 -29.82 0.80
N HIS A 288 -11.69 -30.52 1.59
CA HIS A 288 -11.79 -30.53 3.04
C HIS A 288 -11.50 -29.16 3.64
N LEU A 289 -10.50 -28.43 3.15
CA LEU A 289 -10.23 -27.05 3.56
C LEU A 289 -11.42 -26.14 3.25
N VAL A 290 -12.11 -26.30 2.13
CA VAL A 290 -13.29 -25.48 1.83
C VAL A 290 -14.45 -25.77 2.79
N GLN A 291 -14.64 -27.04 3.17
CA GLN A 291 -15.77 -27.49 3.98
C GLN A 291 -15.57 -27.32 5.49
N ASP A 292 -14.34 -27.47 6.00
CA ASP A 292 -14.03 -27.42 7.42
C ASP A 292 -13.53 -26.03 7.85
N ALA A 293 -14.37 -25.29 8.57
CA ALA A 293 -14.02 -23.98 9.10
C ALA A 293 -12.88 -24.02 10.14
N ALA A 294 -12.75 -25.09 10.92
CA ALA A 294 -11.68 -25.24 11.89
C ALA A 294 -10.34 -25.47 11.18
N ALA A 295 -10.33 -26.31 10.13
CA ALA A 295 -9.14 -26.51 9.29
C ALA A 295 -8.68 -25.21 8.61
N ARG A 296 -9.61 -24.37 8.14
CA ARG A 296 -9.26 -23.04 7.58
C ARG A 296 -8.68 -22.12 8.62
N ALA A 297 -9.29 -22.04 9.80
CA ALA A 297 -8.81 -21.19 10.87
C ALA A 297 -7.40 -21.58 11.32
N ASP A 298 -7.12 -22.88 11.42
CA ASP A 298 -5.78 -23.39 11.75
C ASP A 298 -4.75 -23.03 10.66
N LEU A 299 -5.08 -23.25 9.38
CA LEU A 299 -4.22 -22.87 8.27
C LEU A 299 -3.97 -21.35 8.24
N GLU A 300 -5.00 -20.53 8.44
CA GLU A 300 -4.89 -19.07 8.46
C GLU A 300 -3.99 -18.58 9.61
N ALA A 301 -4.09 -19.21 10.79
CA ALA A 301 -3.23 -18.92 11.92
C ALA A 301 -1.76 -19.26 11.62
N ARG A 302 -1.49 -20.41 11.00
CA ARG A 302 -0.14 -20.81 10.58
C ARG A 302 0.45 -19.88 9.51
N LEU A 303 -0.35 -19.50 8.52
CA LEU A 303 0.06 -18.54 7.47
C LEU A 303 0.37 -17.18 8.07
N THR A 304 -0.49 -16.71 8.99
CA THR A 304 -0.30 -15.44 9.71
C THR A 304 1.00 -15.42 10.50
N GLU A 305 1.27 -16.50 11.23
CA GLU A 305 2.48 -16.63 12.04
C GLU A 305 3.74 -16.67 11.16
N MET A 306 3.71 -17.41 10.06
CA MET A 306 4.84 -17.50 9.13
C MET A 306 5.13 -16.15 8.45
N ALA A 307 4.10 -15.44 8.01
CA ALA A 307 4.26 -14.11 7.44
C ALA A 307 4.72 -13.07 8.48
N SER A 308 4.28 -13.18 9.74
CA SER A 308 4.75 -12.32 10.82
C SER A 308 6.24 -12.54 11.09
N SER A 309 6.69 -13.80 11.12
CA SER A 309 8.12 -14.15 11.25
C SER A 309 8.94 -13.59 10.10
N LEU A 310 8.44 -13.72 8.87
CA LEU A 310 9.10 -13.16 7.68
C LEU A 310 9.28 -11.64 7.80
N VAL A 311 8.24 -10.93 8.25
CA VAL A 311 8.29 -9.48 8.40
C VAL A 311 9.16 -9.05 9.59
N GLU A 312 9.21 -9.80 10.68
CA GLU A 312 10.12 -9.51 11.79
C GLU A 312 11.59 -9.67 11.38
N GLU A 313 11.89 -10.70 10.60
CA GLU A 313 13.25 -11.01 10.17
C GLU A 313 13.71 -10.11 9.01
N HIS A 314 12.84 -9.85 8.03
CA HIS A 314 13.17 -9.15 6.79
C HIS A 314 12.50 -7.77 6.64
N GLY A 315 11.72 -7.31 7.62
CA GLY A 315 10.96 -6.06 7.53
C GLY A 315 11.82 -4.81 7.35
N ALA A 316 13.04 -4.82 7.89
CA ALA A 316 14.02 -3.75 7.67
C ALA A 316 14.43 -3.65 6.19
N GLU A 317 14.51 -4.77 5.46
CA GLU A 317 14.78 -4.73 4.03
C GLU A 317 13.63 -4.11 3.24
N VAL A 318 12.39 -4.42 3.61
CA VAL A 318 11.20 -3.82 2.98
C VAL A 318 11.12 -2.32 3.26
N ALA A 319 11.52 -1.87 4.45
CA ALA A 319 11.66 -0.45 4.76
C ALA A 319 12.74 0.22 3.91
N SER A 320 13.91 -0.43 3.80
CA SER A 320 15.02 0.02 2.95
C SER A 320 14.63 0.09 1.47
N LEU A 321 13.72 -0.78 1.01
CA LEU A 321 13.19 -0.78 -0.34
C LEU A 321 12.40 0.50 -0.63
N ILE A 322 11.54 0.93 0.29
CA ILE A 322 10.76 2.16 0.13
C ILE A 322 11.71 3.36 0.09
N GLU A 323 12.70 3.38 0.99
CA GLU A 323 13.73 4.42 0.99
C GLU A 323 14.48 4.48 -0.35
N HIS A 324 15.07 3.37 -0.81
CA HIS A 324 15.84 3.34 -2.07
C HIS A 324 14.97 3.64 -3.29
N THR A 325 13.72 3.17 -3.30
CA THR A 325 12.81 3.41 -4.42
C THR A 325 12.46 4.88 -4.52
N VAL A 326 12.09 5.52 -3.40
CA VAL A 326 11.74 6.94 -3.36
C VAL A 326 12.97 7.82 -3.57
N ALA A 327 14.13 7.43 -3.03
CA ALA A 327 15.40 8.09 -3.28
C ALA A 327 15.81 8.00 -4.76
N GLY A 328 15.47 6.91 -5.45
CA GLY A 328 15.71 6.75 -6.89
C GLY A 328 14.78 7.56 -7.79
N TRP A 329 13.75 8.23 -7.25
CA TRP A 329 12.85 9.04 -8.06
C TRP A 329 13.51 10.33 -8.54
N ASP A 330 13.20 10.71 -9.78
CA ASP A 330 13.49 12.03 -10.31
C ASP A 330 12.82 13.10 -9.42
N PRO A 331 13.59 14.04 -8.86
CA PRO A 331 13.06 14.99 -7.88
C PRO A 331 12.11 16.02 -8.50
N GLU A 332 12.26 16.35 -9.78
CA GLU A 332 11.35 17.22 -10.53
C GLU A 332 10.00 16.55 -10.74
N LEU A 333 9.99 15.30 -11.23
CA LEU A 333 8.77 14.53 -11.45
C LEU A 333 8.06 14.22 -10.13
N ALA A 334 8.80 13.91 -9.07
CA ALA A 334 8.24 13.69 -7.75
C ALA A 334 7.57 14.96 -7.21
N ALA A 335 8.25 16.11 -7.29
CA ALA A 335 7.70 17.38 -6.86
C ALA A 335 6.46 17.79 -7.66
N GLU A 336 6.46 17.60 -8.99
CA GLU A 336 5.29 17.87 -9.84
C GLU A 336 4.09 17.00 -9.45
N ARG A 337 4.32 15.70 -9.22
CA ARG A 337 3.25 14.78 -8.81
C ARG A 337 2.66 15.14 -7.46
N ILE A 338 3.49 15.55 -6.49
CA ILE A 338 3.03 16.02 -5.19
C ILE A 338 2.27 17.35 -5.35
N GLU A 339 2.76 18.29 -6.15
CA GLU A 339 2.06 19.55 -6.47
C GLU A 339 0.68 19.26 -7.10
N LEU A 340 0.56 18.28 -8.00
CA LEU A 340 -0.72 17.89 -8.59
C LEU A 340 -1.68 17.23 -7.59
N ALA A 341 -1.16 16.57 -6.56
CA ALA A 341 -1.96 15.92 -5.54
C ALA A 341 -2.56 16.92 -4.54
N VAL A 342 -1.78 17.93 -4.14
CA VAL A 342 -2.16 18.89 -3.07
C VAL A 342 -2.48 20.29 -3.63
N GLY A 343 -2.25 20.53 -4.92
CA GLY A 343 -2.24 21.86 -5.52
C GLY A 343 -3.56 22.61 -5.41
N ARG A 344 -4.70 21.92 -5.42
CA ARG A 344 -6.02 22.52 -5.21
C ARG A 344 -6.12 23.16 -3.82
N ASP A 345 -5.73 22.43 -2.79
CA ASP A 345 -5.82 22.87 -1.39
C ASP A 345 -4.85 24.02 -1.10
N LEU A 346 -3.66 23.98 -1.73
CA LEU A 346 -2.71 25.09 -1.61
C LEU A 346 -3.21 26.40 -2.22
N GLN A 347 -4.03 26.36 -3.28
CA GLN A 347 -4.58 27.60 -3.82
C GLN A 347 -5.58 28.27 -2.86
N TYR A 348 -6.27 27.49 -2.02
CA TYR A 348 -7.16 28.06 -1.00
C TYR A 348 -6.39 28.80 0.09
N ILE A 349 -5.18 28.35 0.44
CA ILE A 349 -4.30 29.10 1.35
C ILE A 349 -4.06 30.51 0.79
N ARG A 350 -3.73 30.61 -0.50
CA ARG A 350 -3.49 31.90 -1.18
C ARG A 350 -4.71 32.83 -1.19
N LEU A 351 -5.91 32.28 -1.44
CA LEU A 351 -7.17 33.04 -1.32
C LEU A 351 -7.38 33.54 0.11
N ASN A 352 -7.18 32.67 1.10
CA ASN A 352 -7.31 33.02 2.50
C ASN A 352 -6.29 34.08 2.93
N GLY A 353 -5.04 34.01 2.45
CA GLY A 353 -4.01 35.01 2.73
C GLY A 353 -4.38 36.40 2.23
N THR A 354 -4.98 36.51 1.04
CA THR A 354 -5.48 37.80 0.55
C THR A 354 -6.63 38.35 1.42
N LEU A 355 -7.57 37.49 1.82
CA LEU A 355 -8.72 37.90 2.62
C LEU A 355 -8.33 38.30 4.04
N VAL A 356 -7.54 37.45 4.72
CA VAL A 356 -7.04 37.69 6.08
C VAL A 356 -6.12 38.90 6.10
N GLY A 357 -5.24 39.04 5.11
CA GLY A 357 -4.40 40.22 4.94
C GLY A 357 -5.23 41.49 4.85
N GLY A 358 -6.28 41.51 4.02
CA GLY A 358 -7.17 42.65 3.91
C GLY A 358 -7.88 43.04 5.21
N LEU A 359 -8.45 42.05 5.91
CA LEU A 359 -9.11 42.27 7.20
C LEU A 359 -8.13 42.80 8.24
N ALA A 360 -6.91 42.25 8.30
CA ALA A 360 -5.86 42.74 9.20
C ALA A 360 -5.46 44.18 8.86
N GLY A 361 -5.25 44.51 7.58
CA GLY A 361 -4.94 45.86 7.14
C GLY A 361 -6.03 46.87 7.47
N LEU A 362 -7.30 46.49 7.28
CA LEU A 362 -8.45 47.32 7.66
C LEU A 362 -8.45 47.61 9.16
N LEU A 363 -8.27 46.57 9.98
CA LEU A 363 -8.27 46.66 11.43
C LEU A 363 -7.11 47.52 11.93
N LEU A 364 -5.89 47.28 11.44
CA LEU A 364 -4.70 48.05 11.81
C LEU A 364 -4.84 49.53 11.44
N TYR A 365 -5.37 49.83 10.26
CA TYR A 365 -5.61 51.20 9.85
C TYR A 365 -6.67 51.88 10.71
N ALA A 366 -7.77 51.19 11.01
CA ALA A 366 -8.81 51.71 11.91
C ALA A 366 -8.25 52.01 13.31
N LEU A 367 -7.41 51.13 13.86
CA LEU A 367 -6.74 51.34 15.15
C LEU A 367 -5.78 52.53 15.11
N SER A 368 -4.98 52.68 14.04
CA SER A 368 -4.06 53.82 13.88
C SER A 368 -4.73 55.18 13.72
N ARG A 369 -6.06 55.20 13.53
CA ARG A 369 -6.88 56.41 13.48
C ARG A 369 -7.55 56.73 14.82
N LEU A 370 -7.66 55.74 15.70
CA LEU A 370 -8.28 55.85 17.03
C LEU A 370 -7.27 56.25 18.10
N PHE A 371 -6.00 55.88 17.91
CA PHE A 371 -4.84 56.22 18.75
C PHE A 371 -3.86 57.04 17.93
#